data_AF-A0A931D0S7-F1
#
_entry.id   AF-A0A931D0S7-F1
#
_cell.length_a   1.000
_cell.length_b   1.000
_cell.length_c   1.000
_cell.angle_alpha   90.00
_cell.angle_beta   90.00
_cell.angle_gamma   90.00
#
_symmetry.space_group_name_H-M   'P 1'
#
loop_
_entity.id
_entity.type
_entity.pdbx_description
1 polymer ?
#
loop_
_entity_poly.entity_id
_entity_poly.type
_entity_poly.pdbx_seq_one_letter_code
_entity_poly.pdbx_strand_id
1 'polypeptide(L)'
;MLQNPHYSSHAEQQAALGCAAELDPVKHPRRYAIQQAREKFIPPKRCHQPASESRTPELLEKACAFTHLRVNEAARELGISRSVLTRLRDDYGLEFAPSRENASGRLKRLAGANPTMHELAAAAELSYSHTYKLCKEYGIEPGVPYGSDPKGP
;
A
#
# COMPACT_ATOMS: atom_id res chain seq x y z
N MET A 1 -6.32 7.31 -38.83
CA MET A 1 -6.82 6.79 -37.54
C MET A 1 -6.54 5.29 -37.52
N LEU A 2 -5.59 4.82 -36.70
CA LEU A 2 -5.42 3.38 -36.50
C LEU A 2 -6.55 2.89 -35.58
N GLN A 3 -7.43 2.01 -36.09
CA GLN A 3 -8.39 1.30 -35.25
C GLN A 3 -7.61 0.28 -34.42
N ASN A 4 -7.60 0.44 -33.09
CA ASN A 4 -7.00 -0.55 -32.22
C ASN A 4 -7.87 -1.82 -32.26
N PRO A 5 -7.30 -3.01 -32.56
CA PRO A 5 -8.06 -4.25 -32.55
C PRO A 5 -8.58 -4.53 -31.14
N HIS A 6 -9.89 -4.68 -31.01
CA HIS A 6 -10.54 -5.13 -29.78
C HIS A 6 -10.49 -6.66 -29.74
N TYR A 7 -9.84 -7.23 -28.73
CA TYR A 7 -9.84 -8.67 -28.45
C TYR A 7 -10.86 -8.98 -27.36
N SER A 8 -11.63 -10.06 -27.51
CA SER A 8 -12.66 -10.47 -26.55
C SER A 8 -12.08 -11.20 -25.34
N SER A 9 -10.86 -11.72 -25.44
CA SER A 9 -10.13 -12.34 -24.34
C SER A 9 -8.62 -12.21 -24.47
N HIS A 10 -7.92 -12.37 -23.35
CA HIS A 10 -6.46 -12.40 -23.33
C HIS A 10 -5.87 -13.56 -24.15
N ALA A 11 -6.57 -14.70 -24.20
CA ALA A 11 -6.16 -15.85 -25.01
C ALA A 11 -6.27 -15.57 -26.52
N GLU A 12 -7.34 -14.88 -26.95
CA GLU A 12 -7.52 -14.44 -28.34
C GLU A 12 -6.47 -13.42 -28.75
N GLN A 13 -6.14 -12.48 -27.86
CA GLN A 13 -5.05 -11.52 -28.08
C GLN A 13 -3.70 -12.22 -28.25
N GLN A 14 -3.40 -13.24 -27.43
CA GLN A 14 -2.17 -14.02 -27.53
C GLN A 14 -2.09 -14.85 -28.82
N ALA A 15 -3.22 -15.42 -29.26
CA ALA A 15 -3.29 -16.16 -30.52
C ALA A 15 -3.12 -15.23 -31.74
N ALA A 16 -3.72 -14.04 -31.71
CA ALA A 16 -3.71 -13.09 -32.82
C ALA A 16 -2.38 -12.33 -32.96
N LEU A 17 -1.75 -11.94 -31.84
CA LEU A 17 -0.48 -11.22 -31.83
C LEU A 17 0.74 -12.17 -31.82
N GLY A 18 0.52 -13.46 -31.62
CA GLY A 18 1.54 -14.43 -31.28
C GLY A 18 2.02 -14.26 -29.84
N CYS A 19 2.31 -15.38 -29.17
CA CYS A 19 3.00 -15.34 -27.89
C CYS A 19 4.42 -14.81 -28.12
N ALA A 20 4.64 -13.53 -27.84
CA ALA A 20 5.99 -13.01 -27.75
C ALA A 20 6.71 -13.71 -26.58
N ALA A 21 7.75 -14.45 -26.95
CA ALA A 21 8.85 -14.93 -26.13
C ALA A 21 8.64 -16.25 -25.36
N GLU A 22 8.87 -17.37 -26.06
CA GLU A 22 9.84 -18.31 -25.50
C GLU A 22 11.15 -17.55 -25.31
N LEU A 23 11.50 -17.26 -24.06
CA LEU A 23 12.75 -16.58 -23.75
C LEU A 23 13.91 -17.52 -24.04
N ASP A 24 14.72 -17.17 -25.03
CA ASP A 24 15.95 -17.91 -25.34
C ASP A 24 16.91 -17.81 -24.14
N PRO A 25 17.26 -18.94 -23.49
CA PRO A 25 18.13 -18.97 -22.32
C PRO A 25 19.56 -18.52 -22.63
N VAL A 26 20.00 -18.62 -23.89
CA VAL A 26 21.35 -18.24 -24.32
C VAL A 26 21.42 -16.73 -24.54
N LYS A 27 20.41 -16.14 -25.21
CA LYS A 27 20.38 -14.69 -25.49
C LYS A 27 20.02 -13.86 -24.26
N HIS A 28 19.15 -14.37 -23.38
CA HIS A 28 18.61 -13.62 -22.25
C HIS A 28 18.61 -14.42 -20.93
N PRO A 29 19.78 -14.87 -20.45
CA PRO A 29 19.89 -15.80 -19.32
C PRO A 29 19.25 -15.26 -18.03
N ARG A 30 19.41 -13.96 -17.75
CA ARG A 30 18.83 -13.33 -16.55
C ARG A 30 17.30 -13.30 -16.58
N ARG A 31 16.70 -12.96 -17.73
CA ARG A 31 15.25 -12.89 -17.86
C ARG A 31 14.64 -14.29 -17.85
N TYR A 32 15.30 -15.25 -18.49
CA TYR A 32 14.93 -16.67 -18.46
C TYR A 32 14.93 -17.22 -17.03
N ALA A 33 15.97 -16.93 -16.24
CA ALA A 33 16.04 -17.37 -14.84
C ALA A 33 14.90 -16.80 -13.98
N ILE A 34 14.51 -15.54 -14.19
CA ILE A 34 13.39 -14.91 -13.49
C ILE A 34 12.05 -15.55 -13.89
N GLN A 35 11.84 -15.82 -15.18
CA GLN A 35 10.65 -16.52 -15.65
C GLN A 35 10.56 -17.92 -15.05
N GLN A 36 11.64 -18.69 -15.11
CA GLN A 36 11.74 -20.02 -14.50
C GLN A 36 11.47 -19.98 -12.99
N ALA A 37 11.96 -18.96 -12.28
CA ALA A 37 11.68 -18.79 -10.86
C ALA A 37 10.18 -18.51 -10.59
N ARG A 38 9.51 -17.75 -11.47
CA ARG A 38 8.06 -17.49 -11.38
C ARG A 38 7.22 -18.71 -11.70
N GLU A 39 7.60 -19.49 -12.72
CA GLU A 39 6.91 -20.74 -13.09
C GLU A 39 7.03 -21.79 -11.99
N LYS A 40 8.20 -21.88 -11.34
CA LYS A 40 8.44 -22.78 -10.21
C LYS A 40 7.92 -22.25 -8.88
N PHE A 41 7.51 -20.99 -8.83
CA PHE A 41 6.96 -20.40 -7.63
C PHE A 41 5.54 -20.93 -7.42
N ILE A 42 5.44 -21.96 -6.59
CA ILE A 42 4.17 -22.35 -5.99
C ILE A 42 3.92 -21.35 -4.86
N PRO A 43 2.93 -20.43 -4.97
CA PRO A 43 2.61 -19.58 -3.84
C PRO A 43 2.33 -20.49 -2.65
N PRO A 44 2.94 -20.24 -1.47
CA PRO A 44 2.63 -21.03 -0.30
C PRO A 44 1.12 -21.00 -0.14
N LYS A 45 0.49 -22.18 -0.07
CA LYS A 45 -0.94 -22.29 0.27
C LYS A 45 -1.12 -21.36 1.46
N ARG A 46 -1.96 -20.33 1.32
CA ARG A 46 -2.36 -19.51 2.48
C ARG A 46 -2.90 -20.54 3.45
N CYS A 47 -2.15 -20.84 4.52
CA CYS A 47 -2.66 -21.70 5.57
C CYS A 47 -3.99 -21.07 5.95
N HIS A 48 -5.08 -21.84 5.87
CA HIS A 48 -6.29 -21.44 6.56
C HIS A 48 -5.84 -21.22 7.99
N GLN A 49 -5.70 -19.95 8.39
CA GLN A 49 -5.55 -19.66 9.81
C GLN A 49 -6.79 -20.28 10.43
N PRO A 50 -6.63 -21.16 11.44
CA PRO A 50 -7.78 -21.75 12.10
C PRO A 50 -8.70 -20.60 12.46
N ALA A 51 -9.98 -20.72 12.09
CA ALA A 51 -10.99 -19.76 12.46
C ALA A 51 -10.81 -19.51 13.96
N SER A 52 -10.52 -18.27 14.28
CA SER A 52 -10.16 -17.77 15.60
C SER A 52 -11.34 -17.85 16.59
N GLU A 53 -12.26 -18.79 16.42
CA GLU A 53 -13.54 -18.88 17.12
C GLU A 53 -13.41 -19.43 18.54
N SER A 54 -12.34 -20.15 18.87
CA SER A 54 -12.15 -20.69 20.23
C SER A 54 -11.49 -19.73 21.22
N ARG A 55 -11.01 -18.55 20.77
CA ARG A 55 -10.39 -17.52 21.63
C ARG A 55 -11.00 -16.13 21.47
N THR A 56 -11.97 -15.95 20.57
CA THR A 56 -12.60 -14.67 20.22
C THR A 56 -13.25 -13.94 21.40
N PRO A 57 -14.04 -14.57 22.32
CA PRO A 57 -14.74 -13.79 23.34
C PRO A 57 -13.79 -13.19 24.37
N GLU A 58 -12.84 -13.96 24.89
CA GLU A 58 -11.86 -13.46 25.87
C GLU A 58 -10.92 -12.40 25.26
N LEU A 59 -10.53 -12.57 24.00
CA LEU A 59 -9.72 -11.57 23.30
C LEU A 59 -10.51 -10.31 23.00
N LEU A 60 -11.80 -10.43 22.68
CA LEU A 60 -12.68 -9.29 22.43
C LEU A 60 -12.87 -8.47 23.72
N GLU A 61 -13.18 -9.13 24.83
CA GLU A 61 -13.33 -8.49 26.14
C GLU A 61 -12.05 -7.75 26.55
N LYS A 62 -10.89 -8.40 26.38
CA LYS A 62 -9.59 -7.76 26.63
C LYS A 62 -9.36 -6.59 25.66
N ALA A 63 -9.66 -6.76 24.37
CA ALA A 63 -9.46 -5.71 23.36
C ALA A 63 -10.29 -4.46 23.64
N CYS A 64 -11.51 -4.61 24.15
CA CYS A 64 -12.36 -3.48 24.57
C CYS A 64 -11.66 -2.59 25.62
N ALA A 65 -10.92 -3.19 26.56
CA ALA A 65 -10.18 -2.45 27.58
C ALA A 65 -9.02 -1.60 27.02
N PHE A 66 -8.50 -1.95 25.84
CA PHE A 66 -7.37 -1.27 25.19
C PHE A 66 -7.78 -0.37 24.01
N THR A 67 -9.07 -0.11 23.82
CA THR A 67 -9.59 0.80 22.76
C THR A 67 -9.06 2.23 22.87
N HIS A 68 -8.73 2.68 24.08
CA HIS A 68 -8.09 3.97 24.33
C HIS A 68 -6.65 4.07 23.78
N LEU A 69 -6.02 2.94 23.48
CA LEU A 69 -4.69 2.88 22.84
C LEU A 69 -4.83 2.76 21.32
N ARG A 70 -3.74 3.06 20.61
CA ARG A 70 -3.69 2.78 19.17
C ARG A 70 -3.65 1.29 18.93
N VAL A 71 -4.14 0.85 17.77
CA VAL A 71 -4.13 -0.57 17.36
C VAL A 71 -2.75 -1.23 17.51
N ASN A 72 -1.66 -0.53 17.21
CA ASN A 72 -0.30 -1.09 17.36
C ASN A 72 0.13 -1.24 18.82
N GLU A 73 -0.24 -0.28 19.67
CA GLU A 73 0.06 -0.27 21.10
C GLU A 73 -0.80 -1.32 21.81
N ALA A 74 -2.11 -1.34 21.53
CA ALA A 74 -3.04 -2.35 22.00
C ALA A 74 -2.62 -3.77 21.59
N ALA A 75 -2.18 -3.98 20.34
CA ALA A 75 -1.69 -5.30 19.90
C ALA A 75 -0.44 -5.74 20.68
N ARG A 76 0.45 -4.80 21.02
CA ARG A 76 1.65 -5.05 21.81
C ARG A 76 1.31 -5.40 23.26
N GLU A 77 0.41 -4.66 23.89
CA GLU A 77 -0.06 -4.92 25.26
C GLU A 77 -0.80 -6.26 25.36
N LEU A 78 -1.60 -6.60 24.36
CA LEU A 78 -2.32 -7.88 24.29
C LEU A 78 -1.44 -9.06 23.90
N GLY A 79 -0.19 -8.82 23.47
CA GLY A 79 0.73 -9.87 23.01
C GLY A 79 0.27 -10.59 21.74
N ILE A 80 -0.53 -9.92 20.90
CA ILE A 80 -1.08 -10.48 19.67
C ILE A 80 -0.59 -9.74 18.43
N SER A 81 -0.75 -10.36 17.26
CA SER A 81 -0.43 -9.68 16.01
C SER A 81 -1.45 -8.57 15.70
N ARG A 82 -0.96 -7.47 15.13
CA ARG A 82 -1.80 -6.37 14.64
C ARG A 82 -2.90 -6.85 13.69
N SER A 83 -2.61 -7.85 12.84
CA SER A 83 -3.58 -8.39 11.89
C SER A 83 -4.77 -9.06 12.58
N VAL A 84 -4.55 -9.75 13.71
CA VAL A 84 -5.63 -10.34 14.51
C VAL A 84 -6.48 -9.25 15.14
N LEU A 85 -5.87 -8.23 15.73
CA LEU A 85 -6.60 -7.12 16.33
C LEU A 85 -7.37 -6.28 15.29
N THR A 86 -6.80 -6.09 14.10
CA THR A 86 -7.47 -5.42 12.98
C THR A 86 -8.69 -6.20 12.52
N ARG A 87 -8.63 -7.54 12.47
CA ARG A 87 -9.81 -8.36 12.15
C ARG A 87 -10.89 -8.25 13.21
N LEU A 88 -10.53 -8.35 14.51
CA LEU A 88 -11.50 -8.15 15.59
C LEU A 88 -12.17 -6.78 15.52
N ARG A 89 -11.41 -5.75 15.16
CA ARG A 89 -11.93 -4.41 14.92
C ARG A 89 -12.96 -4.38 13.79
N ASP A 90 -12.62 -4.98 12.65
CA ASP A 90 -13.45 -4.94 11.45
C ASP A 90 -14.70 -5.83 11.60
N ASP A 91 -14.56 -6.98 12.26
CA ASP A 91 -15.62 -7.99 12.44
C ASP A 91 -16.61 -7.59 13.56
N TYR A 92 -16.14 -6.93 14.63
CA TYR A 92 -16.94 -6.60 15.82
C TYR A 92 -17.12 -5.09 16.05
N GLY A 93 -16.59 -4.24 15.16
CA GLY A 93 -16.79 -2.78 15.23
C GLY A 93 -16.08 -2.10 16.39
N LEU A 94 -14.87 -2.54 16.78
CA LEU A 94 -14.09 -1.86 17.80
C LEU A 94 -13.57 -0.51 17.30
N GLU A 95 -13.60 0.52 18.13
CA GLU A 95 -13.00 1.82 17.81
C GLU A 95 -11.74 2.04 18.65
N PHE A 96 -10.57 1.94 18.01
CA PHE A 96 -9.29 2.24 18.65
C PHE A 96 -8.92 3.70 18.48
N ALA A 97 -8.11 4.23 19.39
CA ALA A 97 -7.61 5.59 19.31
C ALA A 97 -6.95 5.88 17.94
N PRO A 98 -7.19 7.06 17.36
CA PRO A 98 -6.74 7.39 16.04
C PRO A 98 -5.21 7.33 15.96
N SER A 99 -4.71 6.82 14.83
CA SER A 99 -3.28 6.88 14.54
C SER A 99 -2.85 8.34 14.48
N ARG A 100 -1.66 8.65 15.03
CA ARG A 100 -0.99 9.92 14.71
C ARG A 100 -0.91 10.03 13.20
N GLU A 101 -1.22 11.21 12.68
CA GLU A 101 -1.09 11.49 11.26
C GLU A 101 0.36 11.23 10.85
N ASN A 102 0.54 10.33 9.88
CA ASN A 102 1.86 10.01 9.36
C ASN A 102 2.49 11.26 8.76
N ALA A 103 3.83 11.33 8.77
CA ALA A 103 4.59 12.42 8.17
C ALA A 103 4.07 12.80 6.77
N SER A 104 3.79 11.82 5.91
CA SER A 104 3.22 12.03 4.59
C SER A 104 1.83 12.69 4.60
N GLY A 105 0.96 12.37 5.57
CA GLY A 105 -0.34 13.00 5.74
C GLY A 105 -0.21 14.47 6.14
N ARG A 106 0.69 14.75 7.11
CA ARG A 106 1.00 16.12 7.52
C ARG A 106 1.54 16.94 6.35
N LEU A 107 2.49 16.38 5.59
CA LEU A 107 3.09 17.02 4.42
C LEU A 107 2.05 17.34 3.34
N LYS A 108 1.13 16.41 3.03
CA LYS A 108 0.05 16.64 2.06
C LYS A 108 -0.92 17.73 2.49
N ARG A 109 -1.28 17.76 3.78
CA ARG A 109 -2.14 18.81 4.33
C ARG A 109 -1.49 20.18 4.24
N LEU A 110 -0.19 20.26 4.55
CA LEU A 110 0.58 21.49 4.51
C LEU A 110 0.83 21.95 3.07
N ALA A 111 1.07 21.04 2.13
CA ALA A 111 1.30 21.35 0.72
C ALA A 111 0.13 22.11 0.06
N GLY A 112 -1.11 21.94 0.54
CA GLY A 112 -2.27 22.70 0.05
C GLY A 112 -2.22 24.21 0.34
N ALA A 113 -1.31 24.67 1.21
CA ALA A 113 -1.12 26.08 1.54
C ALA A 113 0.04 26.75 0.76
N ASN A 114 0.58 26.09 -0.28
CA ASN A 114 1.76 26.53 -1.04
C ASN A 114 3.02 26.86 -0.19
N PRO A 115 3.37 26.10 0.85
CA PRO A 115 4.58 26.35 1.61
C PRO A 115 5.82 26.02 0.77
N THR A 116 6.89 26.77 1.01
CA THR A 116 8.23 26.43 0.51
C THR A 116 8.72 25.14 1.18
N MET A 117 9.71 24.46 0.56
CA MET A 117 10.31 23.25 1.12
C MET A 117 10.81 23.40 2.57
N HIS A 118 11.32 24.58 2.92
CA HIS A 118 11.81 24.87 4.27
C HIS A 118 10.67 24.98 5.28
N GLU A 119 9.59 25.67 4.93
CA GLU A 119 8.39 25.81 5.76
C GLU A 119 7.70 24.46 5.95
N LEU A 120 7.65 23.64 4.89
CA LEU A 120 7.04 22.32 4.91
C LEU A 120 7.88 21.31 5.72
N ALA A 121 9.21 21.41 5.68
CA ALA A 121 10.10 20.63 6.56
C ALA A 121 9.94 21.04 8.04
N ALA A 122 9.89 22.35 8.32
CA ALA A 122 9.71 22.88 9.67
C ALA A 122 8.36 22.46 10.27
N ALA A 123 7.28 22.60 9.50
CA ALA A 123 5.92 22.27 9.95
C ALA A 123 5.68 20.75 10.07
N ALA A 124 6.43 19.92 9.34
CA ALA A 124 6.38 18.47 9.49
C ALA A 124 7.28 17.92 10.61
N GLU A 125 8.11 18.78 11.21
CA GLU A 125 9.19 18.46 12.16
C GLU A 125 10.18 17.43 11.59
N LEU A 126 10.53 17.59 10.31
CA LEU A 126 11.44 16.69 9.60
C LEU A 126 12.67 17.45 9.12
N SER A 127 13.76 16.72 8.91
CA SER A 127 14.91 17.29 8.20
C SER A 127 14.53 17.61 6.75
N TYR A 128 15.19 18.63 6.18
CA TYR A 128 15.00 19.01 4.77
C TYR A 128 15.18 17.82 3.82
N SER A 129 16.21 17.01 4.04
CA SER A 129 16.53 15.84 3.20
C SER A 129 15.47 14.73 3.29
N HIS A 130 14.88 14.52 4.46
CA HIS A 130 13.81 13.54 4.65
C HIS A 130 12.52 14.02 3.98
N THR A 131 12.22 15.30 4.16
CA THR A 131 11.08 15.99 3.53
C THR A 131 11.15 15.91 2.01
N TYR A 132 12.32 16.18 1.42
CA TYR A 132 12.54 16.14 -0.02
C TYR A 132 12.30 14.73 -0.61
N LYS A 133 12.80 13.68 0.07
CA LYS A 133 12.58 12.30 -0.35
C LYS A 133 11.09 11.94 -0.38
N LEU A 134 10.37 12.30 0.68
CA LEU A 134 8.93 12.07 0.76
C LEU A 134 8.17 12.85 -0.32
N CYS A 135 8.52 14.11 -0.56
CA CYS A 135 7.89 14.90 -1.62
C CYS A 135 8.08 14.24 -2.99
N LYS A 136 9.31 13.80 -3.31
CA LYS A 136 9.60 13.09 -4.56
C LYS A 136 8.87 11.75 -4.69
N GLU A 137 8.79 10.98 -3.61
CA GLU A 137 8.13 9.67 -3.59
C GLU A 137 6.61 9.77 -3.81
N TYR A 138 5.99 10.80 -3.22
CA TYR A 138 4.54 11.00 -3.28
C TYR A 138 4.10 12.03 -4.34
N GLY A 139 5.01 12.50 -5.19
CA GLY A 139 4.74 13.46 -6.26
C GLY A 139 4.31 14.85 -5.77
N ILE A 140 4.67 15.22 -4.55
CA ILE A 140 4.32 16.52 -3.95
C ILE A 140 5.30 17.57 -4.47
N GLU A 141 4.79 18.58 -5.20
CA GLU A 141 5.56 19.74 -5.63
C GLU A 141 5.34 20.92 -4.66
N PRO A 142 6.32 21.25 -3.80
CA PRO A 142 6.24 22.38 -2.87
C PRO A 142 6.39 23.71 -3.62
N GLY A 143 5.60 24.71 -3.27
CA GLY A 143 5.63 26.04 -3.91
C GLY A 143 4.89 26.16 -5.24
N VAL A 144 4.22 25.10 -5.71
CA VAL A 144 3.33 25.15 -6.89
C VAL A 144 1.89 24.84 -6.42
N PRO A 145 0.89 25.66 -6.77
CA PRO A 145 -0.51 25.38 -6.43
C PRO A 145 -0.94 24.03 -6.98
N TYR A 146 -1.25 23.11 -6.05
CA TYR A 146 -1.78 21.81 -6.38
C TYR A 146 -3.21 21.97 -6.95
N GLY A 147 -3.37 21.68 -8.23
CA GLY A 147 -4.66 21.70 -8.91
C GLY A 147 -5.00 23.05 -9.56
N SER A 148 -4.51 23.26 -10.78
CA SER A 148 -5.43 23.67 -11.84
C SER A 148 -5.57 22.45 -12.75
N ASP A 149 -6.72 21.78 -12.66
CA ASP A 149 -7.13 20.87 -13.73
C ASP A 149 -6.97 21.62 -15.07
N PRO A 150 -6.43 20.99 -16.12
CA PRO A 150 -6.42 21.62 -17.42
C PRO A 150 -7.87 21.76 -17.89
N LYS A 151 -8.47 22.93 -17.65
CA LYS A 151 -9.59 23.38 -18.48
C LYS A 151 -9.01 23.62 -19.87
N GLY A 152 -9.36 22.74 -20.81
CA GLY A 152 -9.17 22.96 -22.25
C GLY A 152 -9.72 24.33 -22.66
N PRO A 153 -9.15 24.91 -23.72
CA PRO A 153 -9.60 24.56 -25.07
C PRO A 153 -8.49 24.10 -26.02
#